data_AF-A0A7C6TCI4-F1
#
_entry.id   AF-A0A7C6TCI4-F1
#
_cell.length_a   1.000
_cell.length_b   1.000
_cell.length_c   1.000
_cell.angle_alpha   90.00
_cell.angle_beta   90.00
_cell.angle_gamma   90.00
#
_symmetry.space_group_name_H-M   'P 1'
#
loop_
_entity.id
_entity.type
_entity.pdbx_description
1 polymer ?
#
loop_
_entity_poly.entity_id
_entity_poly.type
_entity_poly.pdbx_seq_one_letter_code
_entity_poly.pdbx_strand_id
1 'polypeptide(L)'
;MAVELDAVGVSRSIIIGAGGTGQRIILEARKRLVDKYGSLSKIPIVQFLQLDTTPLKDEVRYAKEVNLTPNEYVFMQVQNIAKYRRGLESEPHLYPHLAPWVPRSILTTNVDQGAGQVRARGRFAFFENYPTVRERLYAAMNRVTSDQAYREATANGIRVSEGGISVYILTSLMGGTGSGIFLDLAYLAKNELSQAAGAKTIDTIGILLLPPVGGDLVGVYSANAYASLMELNHFNSPATEFVAQYQPGMPELRDPDDPFTFCYLMDSRNEEGDVIGEDKLIQMIGHYLFLDLTHEFASKKRENRDNHKQWLRRDEFDCPTKYLSFGLSALCFPKDQVLHVCANRLAKELVSGWMDPAAVFDDRELHEEAINRMAQANWDCDRVRAGLAVEGQSQHGRSATDAVGEMVRRAEATAKQAMNESAIRALERLIQQDLPPWISAGDEANPDVRQRRGLGIYPEEIRKGLERRIEHMSAWLVELVTELVNDPKYRHEGCRRMLACLERIATQSRDRLIRDSTERKAQMDALNGQIQKMLSQSRGEIRKAMESAANGSRRKAGRGATTNRGTAEAAITAFCRAVAQHAQAS
;
A
#
# COMPACT_ATOMS: atom_id res chain seq x y z
N MET A 1 17.55 -0.77 15.96
CA MET A 1 17.45 -0.50 17.42
C MET A 1 16.05 0.00 17.70
N ALA A 2 15.16 -0.88 18.14
CA ALA A 2 13.92 -0.44 18.77
C ALA A 2 14.33 0.26 20.07
N VAL A 3 13.94 1.52 20.24
CA VAL A 3 13.98 2.16 21.56
C VAL A 3 13.09 1.31 22.44
N GLU A 4 13.68 0.59 23.40
CA GLU A 4 12.96 0.08 24.56
C GLU A 4 12.40 1.32 25.27
N LEU A 5 11.17 1.69 24.92
CA LEU A 5 10.32 2.47 25.81
C LEU A 5 10.20 1.60 27.06
N ASP A 6 10.80 2.06 28.16
CA ASP A 6 10.72 1.43 29.47
C ASP A 6 9.33 0.81 29.65
N ALA A 7 9.27 -0.51 29.82
CA ALA A 7 8.01 -1.23 29.86
C ALA A 7 7.21 -0.77 31.07
N VAL A 8 6.30 0.16 30.83
CA VAL A 8 5.41 0.74 31.83
C VAL A 8 4.52 -0.36 32.39
N GLY A 9 4.58 -0.56 33.70
CA GLY A 9 3.79 -1.59 34.37
C GLY A 9 2.29 -1.28 34.35
N VAL A 10 1.46 -2.27 34.06
CA VAL A 10 0.01 -2.20 34.19
C VAL A 10 -0.38 -2.64 35.59
N SER A 11 -1.25 -1.88 36.23
CA SER A 11 -1.66 -2.15 37.61
C SER A 11 -2.90 -3.01 37.70
N ARG A 12 -2.98 -3.82 38.77
CA ARG A 12 -4.15 -4.61 39.11
C ARG A 12 -5.33 -3.69 39.39
N SER A 13 -6.43 -3.87 38.67
CA SER A 13 -7.58 -2.98 38.82
C SER A 13 -8.91 -3.64 38.52
N ILE A 14 -9.93 -3.23 39.26
CA ILE A 14 -11.33 -3.56 39.00
C ILE A 14 -12.05 -2.24 38.72
N ILE A 15 -12.67 -2.13 37.56
CA ILE A 15 -13.40 -0.95 37.13
C ILE A 15 -14.88 -1.27 37.14
N ILE A 16 -15.59 -0.64 38.08
CA ILE A 16 -17.01 -0.86 38.33
C ILE A 16 -17.78 0.37 37.88
N GLY A 17 -18.70 0.21 36.94
CA GLY A 17 -19.61 1.24 36.48
C GLY A 17 -21.00 1.02 37.05
N ALA A 18 -21.65 2.10 37.46
CA ALA A 18 -23.03 2.08 37.94
C ALA A 18 -23.90 3.04 37.12
N GLY A 19 -24.98 2.51 36.55
CA GLY A 19 -25.86 3.23 35.63
C GLY A 19 -25.20 3.58 34.29
N GLY A 20 -25.97 4.24 33.42
CA GLY A 20 -25.54 4.55 32.05
C GLY A 20 -24.29 5.43 31.96
N THR A 21 -24.09 6.38 32.88
CA THR A 21 -22.87 7.20 32.90
C THR A 21 -21.63 6.36 33.18
N GLY A 22 -21.70 5.46 34.16
CA GLY A 22 -20.60 4.52 34.46
C GLY A 22 -20.26 3.62 33.28
N GLN A 23 -21.28 3.11 32.57
CA GLN A 23 -21.10 2.29 31.37
C GLN A 23 -20.32 3.04 30.29
N ARG A 24 -20.72 4.28 30.00
CA ARG A 24 -20.08 5.09 28.96
C ARG A 24 -18.61 5.38 29.28
N ILE A 25 -18.28 5.63 30.55
CA ILE A 25 -16.90 5.82 30.98
C ILE A 25 -16.09 4.52 30.81
N ILE A 26 -16.67 3.36 31.18
CA ILE A 26 -16.03 2.05 30.97
C ILE A 26 -15.70 1.84 29.49
N LEU A 27 -16.65 2.12 28.59
CA LEU A 27 -16.44 1.92 27.15
C LEU A 27 -15.33 2.84 26.59
N GLU A 28 -15.24 4.09 27.06
CA GLU A 28 -14.15 5.00 26.68
C GLU A 28 -12.78 4.53 27.17
N ALA A 29 -12.69 3.95 28.37
CA ALA A 29 -11.45 3.34 28.87
C ALA A 29 -11.10 2.07 28.10
N ARG A 30 -12.08 1.18 27.86
CA ARG A 30 -11.92 -0.07 27.09
C ARG A 30 -11.44 0.20 25.67
N LYS A 31 -12.01 1.19 24.98
CA LYS A 31 -11.57 1.61 23.65
C LYS A 31 -10.07 1.86 23.61
N ARG A 32 -9.56 2.68 24.53
CA ARG A 32 -8.13 3.03 24.59
C ARG A 32 -7.24 1.84 24.94
N LEU A 33 -7.71 0.95 25.82
CA LEU A 33 -7.00 -0.28 26.16
C LEU A 33 -6.94 -1.25 24.97
N VAL A 34 -8.03 -1.39 24.22
CA VAL A 34 -8.06 -2.17 22.97
C VAL A 34 -7.17 -1.54 21.91
N ASP A 35 -7.20 -0.22 21.73
CA ASP A 35 -6.33 0.48 20.79
C ASP A 35 -4.83 0.26 21.13
N LYS A 36 -4.47 0.24 22.41
CA LYS A 36 -3.06 0.03 22.86
C LYS A 36 -2.62 -1.44 22.83
N TYR A 37 -3.45 -2.36 23.29
CA TYR A 37 -3.06 -3.77 23.49
C TYR A 37 -3.64 -4.73 22.44
N GLY A 38 -4.56 -4.26 21.60
CA GLY A 38 -5.29 -5.03 20.60
C GLY A 38 -6.46 -5.86 21.16
N SER A 39 -6.42 -6.26 22.44
CA SER A 39 -7.50 -6.98 23.12
C SER A 39 -7.39 -6.86 24.63
N LEU A 40 -8.53 -6.79 25.31
CA LEU A 40 -8.59 -6.83 26.79
C LEU A 40 -8.14 -8.18 27.36
N SER A 41 -8.21 -9.27 26.56
CA SER A 41 -7.71 -10.59 26.98
C SER A 41 -6.21 -10.62 27.24
N LYS A 42 -5.44 -9.65 26.71
CA LYS A 42 -4.00 -9.52 26.97
C LYS A 42 -3.68 -8.88 28.32
N ILE A 43 -4.66 -8.24 28.96
CA ILE A 43 -4.52 -7.55 30.24
C ILE A 43 -5.50 -8.12 31.29
N PRO A 44 -5.43 -9.43 31.59
CA PRO A 44 -6.39 -10.10 32.48
C PRO A 44 -6.35 -9.61 33.94
N ILE A 45 -5.34 -8.82 34.29
CA ILE A 45 -5.19 -8.15 35.59
C ILE A 45 -6.02 -6.86 35.71
N VAL A 46 -6.76 -6.48 34.66
CA VAL A 46 -7.78 -5.42 34.66
C VAL A 46 -9.13 -6.07 34.40
N GLN A 47 -10.09 -5.87 35.30
CA GLN A 47 -11.46 -6.43 35.18
C GLN A 47 -12.50 -5.31 35.14
N PHE A 48 -13.59 -5.57 34.43
CA PHE A 48 -14.70 -4.62 34.26
C PHE A 48 -16.00 -5.24 34.77
N LEU A 49 -16.81 -4.42 35.45
CA LEU A 49 -18.14 -4.80 35.88
C LEU A 49 -19.08 -3.60 35.73
N GLN A 50 -20.23 -3.79 35.10
CA GLN A 50 -21.27 -2.78 34.95
C GLN A 50 -22.53 -3.23 35.67
N LEU A 51 -23.12 -2.33 36.46
CA LEU A 51 -24.38 -2.54 37.14
C LEU A 51 -25.40 -1.54 36.61
N ASP A 52 -26.51 -2.02 36.04
CA ASP A 52 -27.60 -1.16 35.61
C ASP A 52 -28.97 -1.81 35.82
N THR A 53 -30.00 -0.97 35.84
CA THR A 53 -31.42 -1.33 35.86
C THR A 53 -32.04 -1.36 34.46
N THR A 54 -31.22 -1.25 33.42
CA THR A 54 -31.59 -1.35 32.00
C THR A 54 -30.96 -2.63 31.43
N PRO A 55 -31.54 -3.29 30.41
CA PRO A 55 -30.90 -4.45 29.81
C PRO A 55 -29.61 -4.08 29.08
N LEU A 56 -28.62 -4.98 29.08
CA LEU A 56 -27.41 -4.83 28.29
C LEU A 56 -27.75 -4.68 26.80
N LYS A 57 -27.20 -3.65 26.18
CA LYS A 57 -27.26 -3.40 24.74
C LYS A 57 -25.87 -3.02 24.26
N ASP A 58 -25.50 -3.53 23.09
CA ASP A 58 -24.27 -3.13 22.42
C ASP A 58 -24.38 -1.68 21.94
N GLU A 59 -23.33 -0.90 22.19
CA GLU A 59 -23.19 0.46 21.70
C GLU A 59 -22.57 0.44 20.31
N VAL A 60 -23.39 0.71 19.29
CA VAL A 60 -23.02 0.65 17.86
C VAL A 60 -21.84 1.56 17.50
N ARG A 61 -21.57 2.58 18.31
CA ARG A 61 -20.44 3.52 18.11
C ARG A 61 -19.08 2.90 18.41
N TYR A 62 -19.04 1.76 19.11
CA TYR A 62 -17.81 1.08 19.48
C TYR A 62 -17.69 -0.26 18.76
N ALA A 63 -16.45 -0.69 18.50
CA ALA A 63 -16.17 -2.02 18.00
C ALA A 63 -16.67 -3.09 18.99
N LYS A 64 -16.95 -4.29 18.50
CA LYS A 64 -17.53 -5.39 19.30
C LYS A 64 -16.64 -5.74 20.50
N GLU A 65 -15.33 -5.68 20.33
CA GLU A 65 -14.30 -5.99 21.34
C GLU A 65 -14.31 -4.98 22.51
N VAL A 66 -14.81 -3.76 22.25
CA VAL A 66 -14.93 -2.71 23.26
C VAL A 66 -16.21 -2.86 24.08
N ASN A 67 -17.26 -3.48 23.53
CA ASN A 67 -18.55 -3.67 24.21
C ASN A 67 -18.47 -4.67 25.38
N LEU A 68 -19.33 -4.46 26.38
CA LEU A 68 -19.42 -5.31 27.57
C LEU A 68 -19.97 -6.69 27.21
N THR A 69 -19.40 -7.72 27.82
CA THR A 69 -19.94 -9.09 27.73
C THR A 69 -21.02 -9.31 28.79
N PRO A 70 -21.90 -10.32 28.64
CA PRO A 70 -22.86 -10.69 29.67
C PRO A 70 -22.23 -11.04 31.03
N ASN A 71 -20.95 -11.43 31.04
CA ASN A 71 -20.24 -11.73 32.28
C ASN A 71 -19.74 -10.49 33.03
N GLU A 72 -19.61 -9.37 32.32
CA GLU A 72 -19.18 -8.08 32.84
C GLU A 72 -20.38 -7.17 33.14
N TYR A 73 -21.62 -7.69 33.06
CA TYR A 73 -22.85 -6.93 33.23
C TYR A 73 -23.79 -7.59 34.23
N VAL A 74 -24.29 -6.81 35.19
CA VAL A 74 -25.35 -7.21 36.10
C VAL A 74 -26.57 -6.37 35.79
N PHE A 75 -27.57 -7.02 35.19
CA PHE A 75 -28.90 -6.43 35.01
C PHE A 75 -29.67 -6.54 36.33
N MET A 76 -29.67 -5.45 37.10
CA MET A 76 -30.34 -5.33 38.39
C MET A 76 -31.85 -5.13 38.17
N GLN A 77 -32.52 -6.17 37.68
CA GLN A 77 -33.96 -6.09 37.46
C GLN A 77 -34.76 -6.44 38.70
N VAL A 78 -35.92 -5.82 38.87
CA VAL A 78 -36.91 -6.26 39.86
C VAL A 78 -38.27 -6.42 39.21
N GLN A 79 -38.79 -7.64 39.33
CA GLN A 79 -40.08 -8.05 38.80
C GLN A 79 -41.07 -8.28 39.94
N ASN A 80 -42.36 -8.39 39.61
CA ASN A 80 -43.41 -8.71 40.57
C ASN A 80 -43.48 -7.73 41.76
N ILE A 81 -43.44 -6.43 41.46
CA ILE A 81 -43.46 -5.34 42.46
C ILE A 81 -44.67 -5.43 43.41
N ALA A 82 -45.80 -5.95 42.92
CA ALA A 82 -46.99 -6.17 43.74
C ALA A 82 -46.74 -7.13 44.92
N LYS A 83 -45.85 -8.13 44.76
CA LYS A 83 -45.40 -9.01 45.85
C LYS A 83 -44.71 -8.20 46.95
N TYR A 84 -43.73 -7.37 46.58
CA TYR A 84 -42.98 -6.56 47.55
C TYR A 84 -43.86 -5.54 48.23
N ARG A 85 -44.75 -4.87 47.50
CA ARG A 85 -45.69 -3.91 48.07
C ARG A 85 -46.58 -4.56 49.14
N ARG A 86 -47.26 -5.65 48.76
CA ARG A 86 -48.11 -6.40 49.71
C ARG A 86 -47.28 -6.91 50.90
N GLY A 87 -46.15 -7.56 50.65
CA GLY A 87 -45.30 -8.11 51.71
C GLY A 87 -44.80 -7.05 52.69
N LEU A 88 -44.41 -5.87 52.21
CA LEU A 88 -43.94 -4.77 53.05
C LEU A 88 -45.07 -4.04 53.80
N GLU A 89 -46.31 -4.22 53.39
CA GLU A 89 -47.53 -3.69 54.04
C GLU A 89 -48.09 -4.69 55.05
N SER A 90 -48.21 -5.98 54.70
CA SER A 90 -48.85 -7.01 55.51
C SER A 90 -47.88 -7.76 56.43
N GLU A 91 -46.65 -8.00 55.99
CA GLU A 91 -45.68 -8.88 56.67
C GLU A 91 -44.26 -8.29 56.65
N PRO A 92 -44.06 -7.03 57.13
CA PRO A 92 -42.76 -6.35 57.02
C PRO A 92 -41.61 -7.08 57.73
N HIS A 93 -41.91 -7.90 58.74
CA HIS A 93 -40.94 -8.72 59.46
C HIS A 93 -40.28 -9.81 58.59
N LEU A 94 -40.89 -10.21 57.47
CA LEU A 94 -40.30 -11.12 56.49
C LEU A 94 -39.33 -10.41 55.53
N TYR A 95 -39.32 -9.07 55.53
CA TYR A 95 -38.47 -8.24 54.69
C TYR A 95 -37.60 -7.30 55.54
N PRO A 96 -36.82 -7.82 56.53
CA PRO A 96 -36.07 -6.96 57.47
C PRO A 96 -35.03 -6.08 56.75
N HIS A 97 -34.45 -6.58 55.66
CA HIS A 97 -33.52 -5.87 54.78
C HIS A 97 -34.11 -4.71 53.95
N LEU A 98 -35.44 -4.65 53.79
CA LEU A 98 -36.12 -3.64 52.95
C LEU A 98 -37.08 -2.75 53.73
N ALA A 99 -37.78 -3.32 54.71
CA ALA A 99 -38.82 -2.62 55.49
C ALA A 99 -38.37 -1.29 56.13
N PRO A 100 -37.13 -1.16 56.66
CA PRO A 100 -36.68 0.05 57.33
C PRO A 100 -36.55 1.28 56.43
N TRP A 101 -36.29 1.10 55.13
CA TRP A 101 -35.87 2.21 54.28
C TRP A 101 -36.60 2.29 52.94
N VAL A 102 -37.20 1.20 52.42
CA VAL A 102 -37.90 1.22 51.13
C VAL A 102 -39.23 1.99 51.24
N PRO A 103 -39.40 3.12 50.54
CA PRO A 103 -40.67 3.82 50.52
C PRO A 103 -41.71 3.04 49.72
N ARG A 104 -42.94 2.89 50.22
CA ARG A 104 -43.97 2.11 49.51
C ARG A 104 -44.41 2.81 48.21
N SER A 105 -44.29 4.14 48.16
CA SER A 105 -44.60 4.97 47.00
C SER A 105 -43.75 4.67 45.76
N ILE A 106 -42.55 4.09 45.91
CA ILE A 106 -41.69 3.75 44.78
C ILE A 106 -41.98 2.37 44.18
N LEU A 107 -42.77 1.55 44.87
CA LEU A 107 -43.12 0.20 44.47
C LEU A 107 -44.34 0.22 43.57
N THR A 108 -44.31 0.95 42.45
CA THR A 108 -45.46 1.07 41.53
C THR A 108 -45.30 0.23 40.27
N THR A 109 -44.10 0.21 39.69
CA THR A 109 -43.77 -0.46 38.43
C THR A 109 -42.46 -1.22 38.54
N ASN A 110 -42.30 -2.28 37.74
CA ASN A 110 -41.06 -3.06 37.65
C ASN A 110 -39.84 -2.16 37.41
N VAL A 111 -38.67 -2.61 37.88
CA VAL A 111 -37.40 -1.96 37.62
C VAL A 111 -36.67 -2.80 36.58
N ASP A 112 -36.96 -2.58 35.30
CA ASP A 112 -36.40 -3.36 34.18
C ASP A 112 -36.10 -2.52 32.94
N GLN A 113 -36.46 -1.24 32.95
CA GLN A 113 -36.16 -0.25 31.90
C GLN A 113 -35.60 1.04 32.52
N GLY A 114 -34.83 0.90 33.60
CA GLY A 114 -34.27 2.01 34.37
C GLY A 114 -34.99 2.28 35.70
N ALA A 115 -34.28 2.96 36.60
CA ALA A 115 -34.81 3.40 37.90
C ALA A 115 -35.72 4.65 37.82
N GLY A 116 -35.95 5.22 36.62
CA GLY A 116 -36.85 6.36 36.41
C GLY A 116 -36.46 7.62 37.19
N GLN A 117 -35.16 7.88 37.35
CA GLN A 117 -34.61 8.97 38.18
C GLN A 117 -34.94 8.91 39.68
N VAL A 118 -35.47 7.79 40.17
CA VAL A 118 -35.76 7.61 41.60
C VAL A 118 -34.66 6.79 42.27
N ARG A 119 -33.87 7.44 43.12
CA ARG A 119 -32.70 6.85 43.82
C ARG A 119 -33.04 5.56 44.58
N ALA A 120 -34.14 5.60 45.33
CA ALA A 120 -34.59 4.45 46.11
C ALA A 120 -34.95 3.23 45.24
N ARG A 121 -35.37 3.41 43.98
CA ARG A 121 -35.61 2.30 43.04
C ARG A 121 -34.29 1.65 42.61
N GLY A 122 -33.25 2.46 42.38
CA GLY A 122 -31.90 1.98 42.11
C GLY A 122 -31.35 1.14 43.27
N ARG A 123 -31.44 1.68 44.49
CA ARG A 123 -31.04 0.96 45.72
C ARG A 123 -31.83 -0.32 45.93
N PHE A 124 -33.14 -0.30 45.69
CA PHE A 124 -33.99 -1.48 45.83
C PHE A 124 -33.60 -2.59 44.85
N ALA A 125 -33.33 -2.21 43.60
CA ALA A 125 -32.82 -3.14 42.59
C ALA A 125 -31.47 -3.76 42.97
N PHE A 126 -30.58 -3.00 43.60
CA PHE A 126 -29.32 -3.52 44.11
C PHE A 126 -29.50 -4.57 45.20
N PHE A 127 -30.40 -4.34 46.17
CA PHE A 127 -30.66 -5.30 47.26
C PHE A 127 -31.24 -6.62 46.74
N GLU A 128 -32.21 -6.54 45.82
CA GLU A 128 -32.79 -7.75 45.21
C GLU A 128 -31.74 -8.55 44.42
N ASN A 129 -30.83 -7.88 43.73
CA ASN A 129 -29.80 -8.51 42.90
C ASN A 129 -28.46 -8.70 43.64
N TYR A 130 -28.45 -8.50 44.95
CA TYR A 130 -27.24 -8.59 45.78
C TYR A 130 -26.45 -9.89 45.59
N PRO A 131 -27.07 -11.09 45.57
CA PRO A 131 -26.32 -12.34 45.41
C PRO A 131 -25.49 -12.36 44.12
N THR A 132 -26.08 -11.91 43.01
CA THR A 132 -25.39 -11.83 41.71
C THR A 132 -24.32 -10.75 41.70
N VAL A 133 -24.60 -9.56 42.26
CA VAL A 133 -23.60 -8.49 42.38
C VAL A 133 -22.37 -8.99 43.15
N ARG A 134 -22.59 -9.60 44.31
CA ARG A 134 -21.55 -10.15 45.18
C ARG A 134 -20.73 -11.22 44.44
N GLU A 135 -21.39 -12.18 43.79
CA GLU A 135 -20.73 -13.23 43.00
C GLU A 135 -19.81 -12.64 41.93
N ARG A 136 -20.28 -11.64 41.17
CA ARG A 136 -19.52 -11.00 40.09
C ARG A 136 -18.32 -10.20 40.63
N LEU A 137 -18.49 -9.52 41.75
CA LEU A 137 -17.39 -8.80 42.42
C LEU A 137 -16.28 -9.78 42.86
N TYR A 138 -16.65 -10.90 43.49
CA TYR A 138 -15.69 -11.94 43.86
C TYR A 138 -15.00 -12.57 42.64
N ALA A 139 -15.75 -12.87 41.58
CA ALA A 139 -15.17 -13.42 40.36
C ALA A 139 -14.13 -12.46 39.75
N ALA A 140 -14.43 -11.16 39.70
CA ALA A 140 -13.49 -10.14 39.25
C ALA A 140 -12.24 -10.08 40.14
N MET A 141 -12.40 -10.11 41.47
CA MET A 141 -11.27 -10.10 42.39
C MET A 141 -10.37 -11.32 42.24
N ASN A 142 -10.96 -12.51 42.27
CA ASN A 142 -10.25 -13.77 42.09
C ASN A 142 -9.48 -13.79 40.77
N ARG A 143 -10.05 -13.22 39.70
CA ARG A 143 -9.36 -13.11 38.42
C ARG A 143 -8.15 -12.18 38.50
N VAL A 144 -8.32 -10.96 39.02
CA VAL A 144 -7.23 -9.96 39.16
C VAL A 144 -6.09 -10.46 40.06
N THR A 145 -6.40 -11.24 41.09
CA THR A 145 -5.41 -11.73 42.05
C THR A 145 -4.78 -13.07 41.66
N SER A 146 -5.37 -13.80 40.71
CA SER A 146 -4.88 -15.13 40.31
C SER A 146 -3.46 -15.11 39.72
N ASP A 147 -2.67 -16.11 40.10
CA ASP A 147 -1.35 -16.37 39.48
C ASP A 147 -1.48 -16.64 37.98
N GLN A 148 -2.61 -17.20 37.55
CA GLN A 148 -2.89 -17.41 36.15
C GLN A 148 -3.00 -16.10 35.37
N ALA A 149 -3.75 -15.11 35.86
CA ALA A 149 -3.83 -13.78 35.23
C ALA A 149 -2.46 -13.11 35.18
N TYR A 150 -1.67 -13.24 36.25
CA TYR A 150 -0.30 -12.69 36.28
C TYR A 150 0.61 -13.33 35.22
N ARG A 151 0.58 -14.67 35.09
CA ARG A 151 1.38 -15.39 34.08
C ARG A 151 0.95 -15.05 32.67
N GLU A 152 -0.36 -14.97 32.41
CA GLU A 152 -0.91 -14.57 31.11
C GLU A 152 -0.53 -13.13 30.74
N ALA A 153 -0.63 -12.18 31.68
CA ALA A 153 -0.21 -10.80 31.44
C ALA A 153 1.28 -10.74 31.08
N THR A 154 2.13 -11.40 31.88
CA THR A 154 3.59 -11.46 31.63
C THR A 154 3.90 -12.10 30.27
N ALA A 155 3.22 -13.18 29.90
CA ALA A 155 3.38 -13.84 28.60
C ALA A 155 2.96 -12.93 27.42
N ASN A 156 2.05 -11.99 27.64
CA ASN A 156 1.66 -10.97 26.67
C ASN A 156 2.60 -9.74 26.67
N GLY A 157 3.75 -9.81 27.36
CA GLY A 157 4.70 -8.70 27.46
C GLY A 157 4.26 -7.57 28.40
N ILE A 158 3.25 -7.82 29.25
CA ILE A 158 2.76 -6.84 30.22
C ILE A 158 3.54 -7.00 31.52
N ARG A 159 4.30 -5.97 31.90
CA ARG A 159 4.85 -5.87 33.26
C ARG A 159 3.71 -5.56 34.21
N VAL A 160 3.47 -6.39 35.22
CA VAL A 160 2.42 -6.12 36.21
C VAL A 160 3.01 -5.37 37.40
N SER A 161 2.39 -4.27 37.80
CA SER A 161 2.83 -3.50 38.98
C SER A 161 2.69 -4.35 40.26
N GLU A 162 3.70 -4.29 41.14
CA GLU A 162 3.74 -5.04 42.41
C GLU A 162 2.88 -4.43 43.53
N GLY A 163 2.23 -3.29 43.29
CA GLY A 163 1.39 -2.60 44.26
C GLY A 163 0.02 -3.26 44.54
N GLY A 164 -0.77 -2.57 45.36
CA GLY A 164 -2.15 -2.96 45.70
C GLY A 164 -3.12 -2.95 44.50
N ILE A 165 -4.38 -3.22 44.80
CA ILE A 165 -5.47 -3.30 43.81
C ILE A 165 -6.28 -2.02 43.86
N SER A 166 -6.43 -1.35 42.72
CA SER A 166 -7.30 -0.17 42.61
C SER A 166 -8.70 -0.59 42.19
N VAL A 167 -9.70 -0.21 42.98
CA VAL A 167 -11.11 -0.47 42.68
C VAL A 167 -11.79 0.85 42.34
N TYR A 168 -12.09 1.08 41.06
CA TYR A 168 -12.75 2.28 40.59
C TYR A 168 -14.26 2.09 40.59
N ILE A 169 -14.99 3.04 41.17
CA ILE A 169 -16.45 3.11 41.12
C ILE A 169 -16.83 4.37 40.34
N LEU A 170 -17.40 4.15 39.16
CA LEU A 170 -17.71 5.16 38.15
C LEU A 170 -19.21 5.35 38.07
N THR A 171 -19.69 6.55 38.40
CA THR A 171 -21.14 6.80 38.42
C THR A 171 -21.45 8.29 38.29
N SER A 172 -22.72 8.63 38.08
CA SER A 172 -23.22 9.98 38.26
C SER A 172 -24.07 10.08 39.52
N LEU A 173 -23.98 11.21 40.22
CA LEU A 173 -24.78 11.50 41.41
C LEU A 173 -26.19 11.98 41.07
N MET A 174 -26.50 12.15 39.78
CA MET A 174 -27.80 12.63 39.30
C MET A 174 -28.77 11.52 38.88
N GLY A 175 -28.27 10.36 38.45
CA GLY A 175 -29.11 9.28 37.89
C GLY A 175 -29.74 8.40 38.97
N GLY A 176 -30.96 7.90 38.77
CA GLY A 176 -31.66 7.06 39.77
C GLY A 176 -30.93 5.78 40.18
N THR A 177 -30.20 5.13 39.26
CA THR A 177 -29.46 3.90 39.56
C THR A 177 -28.14 4.20 40.25
N GLY A 178 -27.26 4.93 39.54
CA GLY A 178 -25.92 5.24 40.01
C GLY A 178 -25.88 5.96 41.34
N SER A 179 -26.67 7.04 41.48
CA SER A 179 -26.74 7.82 42.71
C SER A 179 -27.44 7.07 43.87
N GLY A 180 -28.24 6.05 43.55
CA GLY A 180 -28.94 5.23 44.54
C GLY A 180 -28.08 4.14 45.16
N ILE A 181 -27.01 3.69 44.47
CA ILE A 181 -26.22 2.52 44.88
C ILE A 181 -24.76 2.80 45.20
N PHE A 182 -24.23 3.99 44.86
CA PHE A 182 -22.78 4.22 44.89
C PHE A 182 -22.14 4.00 46.28
N LEU A 183 -22.84 4.30 47.37
CA LEU A 183 -22.37 4.06 48.74
C LEU A 183 -22.41 2.58 49.10
N ASP A 184 -23.55 1.91 48.88
CA ASP A 184 -23.68 0.46 49.12
C ASP A 184 -22.62 -0.31 48.33
N LEU A 185 -22.41 0.07 47.06
CA LEU A 185 -21.39 -0.51 46.19
C LEU A 185 -19.97 -0.26 46.71
N ALA A 186 -19.67 0.94 47.22
CA ALA A 186 -18.35 1.27 47.77
C ALA A 186 -18.03 0.45 49.03
N TYR A 187 -18.95 0.40 49.99
CA TYR A 187 -18.79 -0.40 51.20
C TYR A 187 -18.77 -1.90 50.90
N LEU A 188 -19.61 -2.37 49.98
CA LEU A 188 -19.61 -3.77 49.59
C LEU A 188 -18.30 -4.16 48.91
N ALA A 189 -17.84 -3.35 47.94
CA ALA A 189 -16.57 -3.57 47.27
C ALA A 189 -15.43 -3.56 48.29
N LYS A 190 -15.36 -2.57 49.18
CA LYS A 190 -14.32 -2.50 50.21
C LYS A 190 -14.30 -3.77 51.08
N ASN A 191 -15.45 -4.20 51.61
CA ASN A 191 -15.51 -5.32 52.57
C ASN A 191 -15.32 -6.69 51.91
N GLU A 192 -16.08 -6.99 50.86
CA GLU A 192 -16.03 -8.33 50.22
C GLU A 192 -14.70 -8.54 49.50
N LEU A 193 -14.17 -7.49 48.87
CA LEU A 193 -12.92 -7.60 48.11
C LEU A 193 -11.70 -7.64 49.03
N SER A 194 -11.72 -6.96 50.18
CA SER A 194 -10.61 -7.04 51.16
C SER A 194 -10.42 -8.46 51.68
N GLN A 195 -11.50 -9.21 51.88
CA GLN A 195 -11.42 -10.63 52.25
C GLN A 195 -10.76 -11.48 51.16
N ALA A 196 -11.00 -11.16 49.88
CA ALA A 196 -10.48 -11.91 48.73
C ALA A 196 -9.09 -11.43 48.22
N ALA A 197 -8.63 -10.25 48.62
CA ALA A 197 -7.36 -9.67 48.14
C ALA A 197 -6.11 -10.29 48.79
N GLY A 198 -6.27 -11.10 49.85
CA GLY A 198 -5.16 -11.67 50.60
C GLY A 198 -4.33 -10.59 51.27
N ALA A 199 -3.00 -10.61 51.05
CA ALA A 199 -2.09 -9.62 51.65
C ALA A 199 -2.01 -8.28 50.89
N LYS A 200 -2.76 -8.10 49.79
CA LYS A 200 -2.70 -6.89 48.97
C LYS A 200 -3.60 -5.80 49.54
N THR A 201 -3.13 -4.55 49.52
CA THR A 201 -3.96 -3.39 49.86
C THR A 201 -4.99 -3.11 48.76
N ILE A 202 -6.15 -2.56 49.15
CA ILE A 202 -7.18 -2.08 48.22
C ILE A 202 -7.35 -0.58 48.42
N ASP A 203 -7.27 0.18 47.33
CA ASP A 203 -7.72 1.58 47.32
C ASP A 203 -9.06 1.64 46.56
N THR A 204 -10.13 2.08 47.25
CA THR A 204 -11.45 2.29 46.64
C THR A 204 -11.53 3.74 46.15
N ILE A 205 -11.75 3.93 44.85
CA ILE A 205 -11.66 5.22 44.17
C ILE A 205 -13.02 5.54 43.54
N GLY A 206 -13.71 6.53 44.09
CA GLY A 206 -14.96 7.06 43.51
C GLY A 206 -14.64 8.10 42.44
N ILE A 207 -15.22 7.97 41.25
CA ILE A 207 -15.28 9.05 40.26
C ILE A 207 -16.75 9.35 40.02
N LEU A 208 -17.22 10.43 40.62
CA LEU A 208 -18.63 10.77 40.78
C LEU A 208 -18.95 12.03 39.97
N LEU A 209 -19.76 11.88 38.93
CA LEU A 209 -20.13 13.00 38.06
C LEU A 209 -21.27 13.81 38.68
N LEU A 210 -21.09 15.13 38.66
CA LEU A 210 -22.06 16.12 39.11
C LEU A 210 -23.03 16.49 37.97
N PRO A 211 -24.21 17.05 38.30
CA PRO A 211 -25.16 17.52 37.29
C PRO A 211 -24.56 18.56 36.34
N PRO A 212 -24.93 18.55 35.05
CA PRO A 212 -24.52 19.60 34.12
C PRO A 212 -25.18 20.94 34.46
N VAL A 213 -24.61 22.02 33.94
CA VAL A 213 -25.18 23.36 34.04
C VAL A 213 -26.38 23.49 33.09
N GLY A 214 -27.59 23.17 33.58
CA GLY A 214 -28.86 23.39 32.87
C GLY A 214 -29.48 22.16 32.19
N GLY A 215 -30.55 22.38 31.43
CA GLY A 215 -31.36 21.34 30.77
C GLY A 215 -32.68 21.04 31.49
N ASP A 216 -33.61 20.39 30.79
CA ASP A 216 -34.99 20.18 31.25
C ASP A 216 -35.11 19.36 32.55
N LEU A 217 -34.13 18.50 32.82
CA LEU A 217 -34.09 17.64 34.01
C LEU A 217 -33.20 18.20 35.13
N VAL A 218 -32.68 19.42 35.00
CA VAL A 218 -31.72 19.99 35.96
C VAL A 218 -32.26 19.96 37.39
N GLY A 219 -33.55 20.24 37.61
CA GLY A 219 -34.15 20.21 38.95
C GLY A 219 -34.11 18.81 39.60
N VAL A 220 -34.43 17.76 38.85
CA VAL A 220 -34.40 16.37 39.35
C VAL A 220 -32.95 15.92 39.55
N TYR A 221 -32.07 16.24 38.60
CA TYR A 221 -30.65 15.91 38.69
C TYR A 221 -29.97 16.59 39.87
N SER A 222 -30.25 17.87 40.10
CA SER A 222 -29.76 18.62 41.25
C SER A 222 -30.30 18.07 42.57
N ALA A 223 -31.59 17.68 42.63
CA ALA A 223 -32.16 17.07 43.84
C ALA A 223 -31.48 15.74 44.18
N ASN A 224 -31.27 14.87 43.19
CA ASN A 224 -30.58 13.61 43.37
C ASN A 224 -29.13 13.82 43.81
N ALA A 225 -28.40 14.70 43.11
CA ALA A 225 -27.00 14.98 43.43
C ALA A 225 -26.84 15.61 44.81
N TYR A 226 -27.72 16.53 45.18
CA TYR A 226 -27.73 17.13 46.52
C TYR A 226 -27.93 16.06 47.59
N ALA A 227 -28.92 15.18 47.44
CA ALA A 227 -29.14 14.08 48.38
C ALA A 227 -27.93 13.12 48.45
N SER A 228 -27.33 12.78 47.32
CA SER A 228 -26.12 11.94 47.29
C SER A 228 -24.91 12.60 47.95
N LEU A 229 -24.70 13.90 47.76
CA LEU A 229 -23.63 14.64 48.43
C LEU A 229 -23.86 14.75 49.94
N MET A 230 -25.12 14.93 50.37
CA MET A 230 -25.49 14.90 51.79
C MET A 230 -25.19 13.55 52.44
N GLU A 231 -25.57 12.45 51.78
CA GLU A 231 -25.27 11.09 52.25
C GLU A 231 -23.76 10.81 52.24
N LEU A 232 -23.06 11.22 51.17
CA LEU A 232 -21.61 11.09 51.10
C LEU A 232 -20.93 11.85 52.24
N ASN A 233 -21.37 13.07 52.55
CA ASN A 233 -20.86 13.84 53.68
C ASN A 233 -21.15 13.15 55.03
N HIS A 234 -22.36 12.60 55.19
CA HIS A 234 -22.76 11.86 56.38
C HIS A 234 -21.86 10.64 56.64
N PHE A 235 -21.60 9.82 55.62
CA PHE A 235 -20.76 8.62 55.74
C PHE A 235 -19.24 8.88 55.70
N ASN A 236 -18.79 10.10 55.42
CA ASN A 236 -17.40 10.52 55.65
C ASN A 236 -17.17 11.04 57.09
N SER A 237 -18.19 11.01 57.95
CA SER A 237 -18.08 11.41 59.35
C SER A 237 -17.67 10.21 60.21
N PRO A 238 -16.65 10.33 61.08
CA PRO A 238 -16.26 9.28 62.02
C PRO A 238 -17.34 9.02 63.09
N ALA A 239 -18.34 9.88 63.20
CA ALA A 239 -19.49 9.69 64.09
C ALA A 239 -20.58 8.78 63.48
N THR A 240 -20.42 8.38 62.21
CA THR A 240 -21.40 7.59 61.47
C THR A 240 -20.80 6.26 61.09
N GLU A 241 -21.51 5.17 61.39
CA GLU A 241 -21.20 3.83 60.90
C GLU A 241 -22.15 3.50 59.74
N PHE A 242 -21.62 2.99 58.63
CA PHE A 242 -22.45 2.44 57.57
C PHE A 242 -23.00 1.09 58.01
N VAL A 243 -24.32 0.91 57.90
CA VAL A 243 -25.00 -0.35 58.25
C VAL A 243 -25.97 -0.74 57.13
N ALA A 244 -25.82 -1.96 56.61
CA ALA A 244 -26.75 -2.51 55.63
C ALA A 244 -26.90 -4.03 55.79
N GLN A 245 -28.14 -4.51 55.83
CA GLN A 245 -28.46 -5.93 55.66
C GLN A 245 -29.01 -6.12 54.24
N TYR A 246 -28.29 -6.82 53.37
CA TYR A 246 -28.71 -6.94 51.96
C TYR A 246 -29.72 -8.06 51.68
N GLN A 247 -29.78 -9.07 52.54
CA GLN A 247 -30.65 -10.24 52.38
C GLN A 247 -31.22 -10.70 53.74
N PRO A 248 -32.43 -11.29 53.79
CA PRO A 248 -32.96 -11.88 55.02
C PRO A 248 -32.01 -12.95 55.57
N GLY A 249 -31.73 -12.89 56.88
CA GLY A 249 -30.90 -13.90 57.55
C GLY A 249 -29.40 -13.78 57.31
N MET A 250 -28.94 -12.84 56.46
CA MET A 250 -27.52 -12.49 56.42
C MET A 250 -27.17 -11.49 57.54
N PRO A 251 -25.93 -11.54 58.07
CA PRO A 251 -25.43 -10.49 58.95
C PRO A 251 -25.48 -9.11 58.29
N GLU A 252 -25.57 -8.07 59.11
CA GLU A 252 -25.37 -6.69 58.64
C GLU A 252 -23.91 -6.47 58.27
N LEU A 253 -23.68 -5.83 57.12
CA LEU A 253 -22.40 -5.18 56.83
C LEU A 253 -22.34 -3.92 57.68
N ARG A 254 -21.28 -3.81 58.49
CA ARG A 254 -21.00 -2.67 59.36
C ARG A 254 -19.59 -2.17 59.08
N ASP A 255 -19.45 -0.89 58.74
CA ASP A 255 -18.15 -0.29 58.42
C ASP A 255 -18.12 1.18 58.89
N PRO A 256 -17.23 1.55 59.83
CA PRO A 256 -17.12 2.90 60.35
C PRO A 256 -16.19 3.81 59.53
N ASP A 257 -15.47 3.28 58.53
CA ASP A 257 -14.54 4.10 57.77
C ASP A 257 -15.24 4.80 56.59
N ASP A 258 -14.48 5.67 55.92
CA ASP A 258 -14.94 6.36 54.72
C ASP A 258 -15.31 5.38 53.58
N PRO A 259 -16.31 5.71 52.74
CA PRO A 259 -16.69 4.87 51.61
C PRO A 259 -15.59 4.77 50.54
N PHE A 260 -14.78 5.82 50.37
CA PHE A 260 -13.74 5.90 49.36
C PHE A 260 -12.41 6.32 49.96
N THR A 261 -11.33 5.64 49.60
CA THR A 261 -9.97 6.09 49.88
C THR A 261 -9.67 7.40 49.14
N PHE A 262 -10.18 7.52 47.91
CA PHE A 262 -10.12 8.74 47.11
C PHE A 262 -11.46 9.01 46.43
N CYS A 263 -12.01 10.20 46.61
CA CYS A 263 -13.29 10.57 46.01
C CYS A 263 -13.13 11.75 45.06
N TYR A 264 -13.31 11.52 43.77
CA TYR A 264 -13.26 12.55 42.73
C TYR A 264 -14.67 13.04 42.39
N LEU A 265 -14.89 14.35 42.54
CA LEU A 265 -16.09 15.03 42.10
C LEU A 265 -15.79 15.71 40.76
N MET A 266 -16.55 15.33 39.74
CA MET A 266 -16.29 15.75 38.36
C MET A 266 -17.45 16.61 37.86
N ASP A 267 -17.15 17.88 37.59
CA ASP A 267 -18.08 18.83 36.98
C ASP A 267 -17.73 19.04 35.49
N SER A 268 -18.75 19.38 34.71
CA SER A 268 -18.65 19.93 33.36
C SER A 268 -18.09 21.36 33.32
N ARG A 269 -18.10 22.08 34.44
CA ARG A 269 -17.62 23.47 34.56
C ARG A 269 -16.31 23.55 35.35
N ASN A 270 -15.35 24.36 34.87
CA ASN A 270 -14.12 24.68 35.61
C ASN A 270 -14.26 26.00 36.44
N GLU A 271 -13.21 26.36 37.19
CA GLU A 271 -13.19 27.57 38.03
C GLU A 271 -13.33 28.87 37.23
N GLU A 272 -12.87 28.90 35.98
CA GLU A 272 -13.00 30.04 35.06
C GLU A 272 -14.40 30.14 34.41
N GLY A 273 -15.27 29.17 34.67
CA GLY A 273 -16.64 29.11 34.14
C GLY A 273 -16.78 28.47 32.76
N ASP A 274 -15.68 27.96 32.16
CA ASP A 274 -15.73 27.20 30.92
C ASP A 274 -16.51 25.90 31.13
N VAL A 275 -17.37 25.57 30.17
CA VAL A 275 -18.21 24.37 30.22
C VAL A 275 -17.83 23.41 29.09
N ILE A 276 -17.58 22.16 29.44
CA ILE A 276 -17.44 21.06 28.49
C ILE A 276 -18.72 20.20 28.47
N GLY A 277 -19.08 19.69 27.29
CA GLY A 277 -20.22 18.77 27.18
C GLY A 277 -19.97 17.45 27.93
N GLU A 278 -21.03 16.81 28.40
CA GLU A 278 -20.97 15.53 29.14
C GLU A 278 -20.15 14.46 28.39
N ASP A 279 -20.34 14.35 27.07
CA ASP A 279 -19.59 13.41 26.22
C ASP A 279 -18.07 13.64 26.31
N LYS A 280 -17.64 14.90 26.33
CA LYS A 280 -16.21 15.25 26.46
C LYS A 280 -15.70 14.97 27.87
N LEU A 281 -16.50 15.23 28.90
CA LEU A 281 -16.17 14.90 30.28
C LEU A 281 -15.99 13.38 30.45
N ILE A 282 -16.90 12.57 29.91
CA ILE A 282 -16.82 11.10 29.90
C ILE A 282 -15.57 10.62 29.16
N GLN A 283 -15.26 11.19 27.99
CA GLN A 283 -14.04 10.87 27.25
C GLN A 283 -12.78 11.23 28.03
N MET A 284 -12.78 12.37 28.74
CA MET A 284 -11.68 12.81 29.59
C MET A 284 -11.45 11.83 30.75
N ILE A 285 -12.51 11.38 31.41
CA ILE A 285 -12.42 10.41 32.51
C ILE A 285 -11.95 9.04 31.99
N GLY A 286 -12.49 8.58 30.86
CA GLY A 286 -12.02 7.33 30.22
C GLY A 286 -10.55 7.39 29.84
N HIS A 287 -10.08 8.55 29.36
CA HIS A 287 -8.67 8.79 29.08
C HIS A 287 -7.82 8.80 30.36
N TYR A 288 -8.30 9.47 31.41
CA TYR A 288 -7.65 9.47 32.72
C TYR A 288 -7.48 8.05 33.27
N LEU A 289 -8.52 7.21 33.21
CA LEU A 289 -8.44 5.81 33.64
C LEU A 289 -7.38 5.05 32.85
N PHE A 290 -7.37 5.18 31.52
CA PHE A 290 -6.35 4.54 30.69
C PHE A 290 -4.92 4.94 31.09
N LEU A 291 -4.67 6.23 31.38
CA LEU A 291 -3.37 6.70 31.82
C LEU A 291 -3.02 6.20 33.23
N ASP A 292 -3.98 6.18 34.15
CA ASP A 292 -3.78 5.72 35.53
C ASP A 292 -3.55 4.20 35.65
N LEU A 293 -3.97 3.45 34.63
CA LEU A 293 -3.77 2.02 34.53
C LEU A 293 -2.47 1.63 33.85
N THR A 294 -1.99 2.43 32.87
CA THR A 294 -1.01 1.93 31.88
C THR A 294 0.19 2.85 31.58
N HIS A 295 0.28 4.02 32.21
CA HIS A 295 1.32 5.02 31.92
C HIS A 295 2.26 5.23 33.12
N GLU A 296 3.51 5.67 32.89
CA GLU A 296 4.46 6.07 33.95
C GLU A 296 3.88 7.15 34.86
N PHE A 297 2.93 7.92 34.31
CA PHE A 297 2.14 8.91 35.03
C PHE A 297 1.39 8.28 36.21
N ALA A 298 0.95 7.02 36.10
CA ALA A 298 0.27 6.31 37.17
C ALA A 298 1.13 6.21 38.44
N SER A 299 2.44 5.94 38.30
CA SER A 299 3.34 5.82 39.45
C SER A 299 3.49 7.15 40.16
N LYS A 300 3.78 8.23 39.42
CA LYS A 300 3.92 9.58 40.01
C LYS A 300 2.61 10.07 40.62
N LYS A 301 1.49 9.78 39.98
CA LYS A 301 0.16 10.16 40.44
C LYS A 301 -0.25 9.39 41.71
N ARG A 302 0.13 8.11 41.84
CA ARG A 302 -0.04 7.34 43.09
C ARG A 302 0.83 7.88 44.22
N GLU A 303 2.10 8.17 43.95
CA GLU A 303 2.98 8.81 44.92
C GLU A 303 2.40 10.14 45.42
N ASN A 304 1.91 10.99 44.51
CA ASN A 304 1.24 12.24 44.88
C ASN A 304 -0.01 11.99 45.73
N ARG A 305 -0.84 11.01 45.36
CA ARG A 305 -2.02 10.58 46.12
C ARG A 305 -1.65 10.15 47.53
N ASP A 306 -0.65 9.29 47.69
CA ASP A 306 -0.20 8.80 49.00
C ASP A 306 0.38 9.92 49.86
N ASN A 307 1.17 10.84 49.28
CA ASN A 307 1.66 12.03 49.98
C ASN A 307 0.53 12.97 50.43
N HIS A 308 -0.58 12.98 49.70
CA HIS A 308 -1.77 13.78 50.02
C HIS A 308 -2.75 13.09 50.97
N LYS A 309 -2.72 11.76 51.13
CA LYS A 309 -3.62 11.02 52.05
C LYS A 309 -3.62 11.64 53.44
N GLN A 310 -2.47 12.05 53.96
CA GLN A 310 -2.35 12.69 55.28
C GLN A 310 -3.06 14.06 55.39
N TRP A 311 -3.35 14.72 54.27
CA TRP A 311 -4.02 16.02 54.21
C TRP A 311 -5.52 15.90 53.93
N LEU A 312 -5.99 14.72 53.53
CA LEU A 312 -7.42 14.39 53.39
C LEU A 312 -8.06 14.19 54.77
N ARG A 313 -8.10 15.26 55.56
CA ARG A 313 -8.66 15.29 56.91
C ARG A 313 -10.03 15.97 56.90
N ARG A 314 -10.48 16.43 58.06
CA ARG A 314 -11.61 17.34 58.19
C ARG A 314 -11.06 18.74 58.47
N ASP A 315 -11.78 19.76 58.03
CA ASP A 315 -11.43 21.16 58.32
C ASP A 315 -11.85 21.57 59.75
N GLU A 316 -11.70 22.84 60.08
CA GLU A 316 -12.07 23.42 61.37
C GLU A 316 -13.58 23.40 61.66
N PHE A 317 -14.41 23.18 60.65
CA PHE A 317 -15.87 23.06 60.74
C PHE A 317 -16.33 21.60 60.71
N ASP A 318 -15.40 20.66 60.90
CA ASP A 318 -15.68 19.22 60.87
C ASP A 318 -16.23 18.76 59.51
N CYS A 319 -15.93 19.50 58.44
CA CYS A 319 -16.34 19.17 57.07
C CYS A 319 -15.24 18.33 56.39
N PRO A 320 -15.58 17.25 55.65
CA PRO A 320 -14.60 16.44 54.94
C PRO A 320 -13.87 17.26 53.86
N THR A 321 -12.55 17.32 53.92
CA THR A 321 -11.70 17.92 52.85
C THR A 321 -11.14 16.84 51.92
N LYS A 322 -11.90 15.75 51.76
CA LYS A 322 -11.45 14.49 51.11
C LYS A 322 -11.81 14.40 49.63
N TYR A 323 -12.31 15.48 49.04
CA TYR A 323 -12.76 15.53 47.65
C TYR A 323 -11.66 16.03 46.73
N LEU A 324 -11.50 15.34 45.60
CA LEU A 324 -10.52 15.64 44.57
C LEU A 324 -11.24 15.99 43.26
N SER A 325 -10.52 16.63 42.35
CA SER A 325 -10.94 16.77 40.96
C SER A 325 -9.73 16.65 40.04
N PHE A 326 -9.95 16.56 38.73
CA PHE A 326 -8.87 16.62 37.75
C PHE A 326 -9.37 17.18 36.42
N GLY A 327 -8.46 17.82 35.69
CA GLY A 327 -8.61 18.14 34.28
C GLY A 327 -7.56 17.39 33.48
N LEU A 328 -7.93 16.89 32.30
CA LEU A 328 -6.99 16.26 31.38
C LEU A 328 -7.22 16.81 29.97
N SER A 329 -6.18 17.40 29.41
CA SER A 329 -6.09 17.73 27.99
C SER A 329 -4.98 16.90 27.37
N ALA A 330 -5.21 16.40 26.17
CA ALA A 330 -4.24 15.60 25.45
C ALA A 330 -4.31 15.90 23.96
N LEU A 331 -3.13 16.01 23.34
CA LEU A 331 -2.99 16.09 21.90
C LEU A 331 -2.61 14.71 21.37
N CYS A 332 -3.56 14.05 20.70
CA CYS A 332 -3.36 12.72 20.15
C CYS A 332 -2.85 12.82 18.71
N PHE A 333 -1.66 12.28 18.43
CA PHE A 333 -1.14 12.17 17.07
C PHE A 333 -1.50 10.81 16.47
N PRO A 334 -2.28 10.74 15.36
CA PRO A 334 -2.72 9.49 14.75
C PRO A 334 -1.59 8.85 13.93
N LYS A 335 -0.55 8.40 14.63
CA LYS A 335 0.72 7.92 14.07
C LYS A 335 0.52 6.94 12.91
N ASP A 336 -0.27 5.89 13.12
CA ASP A 336 -0.40 4.82 12.11
C ASP A 336 -1.11 5.30 10.85
N GLN A 337 -2.15 6.14 11.00
CA GLN A 337 -2.84 6.73 9.85
C GLN A 337 -1.90 7.67 9.08
N VAL A 338 -1.13 8.51 9.78
CA VAL A 338 -0.14 9.39 9.15
C VAL A 338 0.95 8.58 8.46
N LEU A 339 1.46 7.51 9.09
CA LEU A 339 2.44 6.61 8.48
C LEU A 339 1.88 5.94 7.22
N HIS A 340 0.64 5.47 7.25
CA HIS A 340 -0.02 4.91 6.06
C HIS A 340 -0.14 5.94 4.94
N VAL A 341 -0.54 7.17 5.25
CA VAL A 341 -0.61 8.26 4.25
C VAL A 341 0.77 8.57 3.68
N CYS A 342 1.80 8.67 4.52
CA CYS A 342 3.18 8.92 4.10
C CYS A 342 3.72 7.77 3.23
N ALA A 343 3.47 6.51 3.62
CA ALA A 343 3.88 5.34 2.84
C ALA A 343 3.19 5.31 1.47
N ASN A 344 1.89 5.60 1.42
CA ASN A 344 1.14 5.68 0.16
C ASN A 344 1.62 6.84 -0.72
N ARG A 345 1.98 7.98 -0.12
CA ARG A 345 2.56 9.11 -0.83
C ARG A 345 3.93 8.74 -1.43
N LEU A 346 4.80 8.12 -0.65
CA LEU A 346 6.10 7.64 -1.13
C LEU A 346 5.93 6.61 -2.25
N ALA A 347 5.02 5.65 -2.09
CA ALA A 347 4.72 4.68 -3.13
C ALA A 347 4.22 5.34 -4.42
N LYS A 348 3.33 6.34 -4.31
CA LYS A 348 2.86 7.13 -5.45
C LYS A 348 4.03 7.88 -6.12
N GLU A 349 4.89 8.53 -5.34
CA GLU A 349 6.05 9.27 -5.87
C GLU A 349 7.04 8.33 -6.58
N LEU A 350 7.31 7.15 -6.01
CA LEU A 350 8.14 6.11 -6.63
C LEU A 350 7.54 5.60 -7.95
N VAL A 351 6.26 5.24 -7.96
CA VAL A 351 5.58 4.76 -9.17
C VAL A 351 5.50 5.85 -10.22
N SER A 352 5.23 7.09 -9.83
CA SER A 352 5.24 8.24 -10.76
C SER A 352 6.62 8.43 -11.36
N GLY A 353 7.69 8.34 -10.57
CA GLY A 353 9.07 8.37 -11.07
C GLY A 353 9.41 7.21 -12.00
N TRP A 354 8.83 6.02 -11.79
CA TRP A 354 9.01 4.88 -12.71
C TRP A 354 8.26 5.04 -14.02
N MET A 355 7.08 5.67 -13.99
CA MET A 355 6.24 5.89 -15.16
C MET A 355 6.62 7.15 -15.95
N ASP A 356 7.29 8.10 -15.31
CA ASP A 356 7.66 9.39 -15.93
C ASP A 356 9.10 9.84 -15.60
N PRO A 357 10.12 9.25 -16.24
CA PRO A 357 11.50 9.71 -16.23
C PRO A 357 11.71 10.99 -17.07
N ALA A 358 10.65 11.63 -17.59
CA ALA A 358 10.80 12.71 -18.58
C ALA A 358 11.54 13.94 -18.05
N ALA A 359 11.65 14.10 -16.73
CA ALA A 359 12.47 15.14 -16.11
C ALA A 359 13.99 14.93 -16.28
N VAL A 360 14.45 13.78 -16.79
CA VAL A 360 15.86 13.37 -16.79
C VAL A 360 16.53 13.46 -18.17
N PHE A 361 15.78 13.46 -19.29
CA PHE A 361 16.38 13.37 -20.63
C PHE A 361 16.08 14.55 -21.56
N ASP A 362 17.14 15.17 -22.05
CA ASP A 362 17.14 15.94 -23.29
C ASP A 362 16.95 14.98 -24.49
N ASP A 363 16.03 15.33 -25.40
CA ASP A 363 15.80 14.57 -26.64
C ASP A 363 17.07 14.46 -27.50
N ARG A 364 17.99 15.44 -27.42
CA ARG A 364 19.27 15.38 -28.14
C ARG A 364 20.19 14.31 -27.59
N GLU A 365 20.40 14.28 -26.28
CA GLU A 365 21.26 13.27 -25.63
C GLU A 365 20.73 11.85 -25.89
N LEU A 366 19.41 11.67 -25.84
CA LEU A 366 18.78 10.38 -26.13
C LEU A 366 18.99 9.96 -27.59
N HIS A 367 18.97 10.91 -28.52
CA HIS A 367 19.24 10.65 -29.93
C HIS A 367 20.70 10.28 -30.20
N GLU A 368 21.65 10.99 -29.57
CA GLU A 368 23.09 10.69 -29.67
C GLU A 368 23.42 9.30 -29.09
N GLU A 369 22.86 8.97 -27.92
CA GLU A 369 23.02 7.64 -27.33
C GLU A 369 22.46 6.55 -28.23
N ALA A 370 21.28 6.76 -28.84
CA ALA A 370 20.68 5.82 -29.79
C ALA A 370 21.61 5.56 -30.99
N ILE A 371 22.24 6.60 -31.54
CA ILE A 371 23.22 6.48 -32.63
C ILE A 371 24.43 5.66 -32.16
N ASN A 372 24.98 5.95 -30.98
CA ASN A 372 26.14 5.25 -30.44
C ASN A 372 25.84 3.76 -30.22
N ARG A 373 24.68 3.43 -29.66
CA ARG A 373 24.22 2.05 -29.43
C ARG A 373 24.06 1.29 -30.75
N MET A 374 23.47 1.92 -31.78
CA MET A 374 23.37 1.32 -33.12
C MET A 374 24.76 1.10 -33.74
N ALA A 375 25.69 2.04 -33.60
CA ALA A 375 27.04 1.91 -34.13
C ALA A 375 27.83 0.78 -33.45
N GLN A 376 27.71 0.64 -32.12
CA GLN A 376 28.31 -0.46 -31.36
C GLN A 376 27.75 -1.82 -31.78
N ALA A 377 26.46 -1.88 -32.10
CA ALA A 377 25.79 -3.09 -32.59
C ALA A 377 25.99 -3.35 -34.09
N ASN A 378 26.84 -2.58 -34.79
CA ASN A 378 27.09 -2.67 -36.24
C ASN A 378 25.84 -2.41 -37.13
N TRP A 379 24.92 -1.56 -36.67
CA TRP A 379 23.65 -1.22 -37.34
C TRP A 379 23.63 0.16 -38.02
N ASP A 380 24.78 0.72 -38.39
CA ASP A 380 24.82 1.92 -39.24
C ASP A 380 24.69 1.57 -40.73
N CYS A 381 24.17 2.52 -41.53
CA CYS A 381 23.95 2.36 -42.97
C CYS A 381 25.18 1.89 -43.75
N ASP A 382 26.35 2.42 -43.42
CA ASP A 382 27.57 2.22 -44.18
C ASP A 382 28.19 0.86 -43.87
N ARG A 383 28.13 0.42 -42.61
CA ARG A 383 28.53 -0.93 -42.17
C ARG A 383 27.58 -2.01 -42.68
N VAL A 384 26.27 -1.76 -42.68
CA VAL A 384 25.30 -2.69 -43.28
C VAL A 384 25.63 -2.87 -44.77
N ARG A 385 25.85 -1.78 -45.51
CA ARG A 385 26.26 -1.84 -46.92
C ARG A 385 27.57 -2.57 -47.15
N ALA A 386 28.61 -2.22 -46.38
CA ALA A 386 29.91 -2.87 -46.50
C ALA A 386 29.82 -4.37 -46.22
N GLY A 387 29.03 -4.74 -45.21
CA GLY A 387 28.75 -6.13 -44.87
C GLY A 387 28.09 -6.93 -45.99
N LEU A 388 27.05 -6.36 -46.62
CA LEU A 388 26.37 -7.00 -47.76
C LEU A 388 27.30 -7.18 -48.96
N ALA A 389 28.20 -6.23 -49.20
CA ALA A 389 29.20 -6.33 -50.27
C ALA A 389 30.21 -7.47 -50.00
N VAL A 390 30.66 -7.65 -48.75
CA VAL A 390 31.56 -8.73 -48.34
C VAL A 390 30.87 -10.09 -48.40
N GLU A 391 29.62 -10.20 -47.94
CA GLU A 391 28.86 -11.45 -47.93
C GLU A 391 28.69 -12.01 -49.35
N GLY A 392 28.38 -11.15 -50.34
CA GLY A 392 28.33 -11.55 -51.74
C GLY A 392 29.68 -12.02 -52.32
N GLN A 393 30.81 -11.54 -51.79
CA GLN A 393 32.16 -11.93 -52.24
C GLN A 393 32.68 -13.23 -51.61
N SER A 394 32.24 -13.53 -50.39
CA SER A 394 32.89 -14.50 -49.49
C SER A 394 32.87 -15.96 -49.95
N GLN A 395 31.90 -16.40 -50.75
CA GLN A 395 31.81 -17.81 -51.18
C GLN A 395 32.66 -18.16 -52.42
N HIS A 396 33.07 -17.19 -53.25
CA HIS A 396 33.71 -17.48 -54.55
C HIS A 396 35.14 -16.93 -54.66
N GLY A 397 35.64 -16.26 -53.62
CA GLY A 397 37.04 -15.81 -53.52
C GLY A 397 37.48 -14.75 -54.53
N ARG A 398 36.54 -14.18 -55.32
CA ARG A 398 36.78 -13.14 -56.34
C ARG A 398 35.58 -12.20 -56.42
N SER A 399 35.81 -10.92 -56.73
CA SER A 399 34.71 -9.95 -56.87
C SER A 399 33.92 -10.17 -58.17
N ALA A 400 32.66 -9.73 -58.23
CA ALA A 400 31.87 -9.75 -59.47
C ALA A 400 32.58 -9.00 -60.61
N THR A 401 33.23 -7.89 -60.29
CA THR A 401 34.09 -7.11 -61.19
C THR A 401 35.28 -7.90 -61.73
N ASP A 402 35.93 -8.72 -60.90
CA ASP A 402 37.07 -9.55 -61.32
C ASP A 402 36.64 -10.69 -62.25
N ALA A 403 35.50 -11.32 -61.92
CA ALA A 403 34.93 -12.39 -62.74
C ALA A 403 34.52 -11.90 -64.13
N VAL A 404 33.83 -10.75 -64.20
CA VAL A 404 33.49 -10.09 -65.46
C VAL A 404 34.77 -9.65 -66.20
N GLY A 405 35.76 -9.07 -65.49
CA GLY A 405 37.03 -8.68 -66.08
C GLY A 405 37.83 -9.83 -66.69
N GLU A 406 37.73 -11.05 -66.15
CA GLU A 406 38.33 -12.25 -66.75
C GLU A 406 37.54 -12.74 -67.98
N MET A 407 36.21 -12.74 -67.91
CA MET A 407 35.34 -13.05 -69.06
C MET A 407 35.65 -12.11 -70.25
N VAL A 408 35.81 -10.83 -69.97
CA VAL A 408 36.19 -9.80 -70.95
C VAL A 408 37.54 -10.09 -71.58
N ARG A 409 38.56 -10.42 -70.78
CA ARG A 409 39.89 -10.77 -71.30
C ARG A 409 39.86 -12.01 -72.20
N ARG A 410 39.02 -13.01 -71.86
CA ARG A 410 38.80 -14.19 -72.72
C ARG A 410 38.11 -13.80 -74.04
N ALA A 411 37.05 -13.01 -73.97
CA ALA A 411 36.34 -12.51 -75.15
C ALA A 411 37.26 -11.68 -76.08
N GLU A 412 38.10 -10.81 -75.53
CA GLU A 412 39.11 -10.05 -76.30
C GLU A 412 40.15 -10.98 -76.96
N ALA A 413 40.59 -12.04 -76.28
CA ALA A 413 41.53 -13.01 -76.84
C ALA A 413 40.91 -13.81 -78.00
N THR A 414 39.66 -14.28 -77.86
CA THR A 414 38.92 -14.98 -78.91
C THR A 414 38.65 -14.08 -80.11
N ALA A 415 38.32 -12.81 -79.88
CA ALA A 415 38.07 -11.83 -80.94
C ALA A 415 39.31 -11.56 -81.81
N LYS A 416 40.50 -11.50 -81.20
CA LYS A 416 41.78 -11.28 -81.91
C LYS A 416 42.18 -12.43 -82.85
N GLN A 417 41.65 -13.65 -82.65
CA GLN A 417 42.04 -14.83 -83.44
C GLN A 417 41.22 -15.05 -84.73
N ALA A 418 39.97 -14.58 -84.82
CA ALA A 418 39.02 -15.12 -85.81
C ALA A 418 38.57 -14.18 -86.95
N MET A 419 38.58 -12.85 -86.76
CA MET A 419 38.26 -11.79 -87.76
C MET A 419 37.21 -12.13 -88.85
N ASN A 420 36.04 -12.70 -88.51
CA ASN A 420 34.92 -12.96 -89.43
C ASN A 420 33.53 -12.93 -88.74
N GLU A 421 32.43 -13.01 -89.50
CA GLU A 421 31.03 -12.90 -89.01
C GLU A 421 30.65 -14.02 -88.00
N SER A 422 31.29 -15.18 -88.14
CA SER A 422 31.22 -16.28 -87.17
C SER A 422 31.85 -15.93 -85.82
N ALA A 423 32.83 -15.02 -85.76
CA ALA A 423 33.43 -14.53 -84.52
C ALA A 423 32.46 -13.65 -83.72
N ILE A 424 31.63 -12.84 -84.39
CA ILE A 424 30.59 -12.01 -83.74
C ILE A 424 29.52 -12.91 -83.11
N ARG A 425 29.05 -13.94 -83.83
CA ARG A 425 28.08 -14.91 -83.28
C ARG A 425 28.70 -15.81 -82.20
N ALA A 426 30.00 -16.13 -82.30
CA ALA A 426 30.72 -16.84 -81.25
C ALA A 426 30.87 -15.99 -79.99
N LEU A 427 31.17 -14.69 -80.12
CA LEU A 427 31.16 -13.72 -79.02
C LEU A 427 29.77 -13.56 -78.39
N GLU A 428 28.71 -13.45 -79.19
CA GLU A 428 27.33 -13.41 -78.69
C GLU A 428 26.95 -14.70 -77.94
N ARG A 429 27.39 -15.87 -78.43
CA ARG A 429 27.23 -17.14 -77.70
C ARG A 429 28.09 -17.20 -76.46
N LEU A 430 29.32 -16.68 -76.46
CA LEU A 430 30.18 -16.63 -75.28
C LEU A 430 29.57 -15.73 -74.22
N ILE A 431 28.95 -14.60 -74.60
CA ILE A 431 28.20 -13.75 -73.68
C ILE A 431 26.94 -14.45 -73.18
N GLN A 432 26.20 -15.19 -74.02
CA GLN A 432 24.98 -15.90 -73.62
C GLN A 432 25.23 -17.23 -72.88
N GLN A 433 26.37 -17.89 -73.08
CA GLN A 433 26.75 -19.18 -72.48
C GLN A 433 27.74 -19.03 -71.32
N ASP A 434 28.63 -18.02 -71.35
CA ASP A 434 29.60 -17.71 -70.29
C ASP A 434 29.22 -16.46 -69.47
N LEU A 435 28.10 -15.74 -69.72
CA LEU A 435 27.48 -15.02 -68.59
C LEU A 435 27.12 -16.11 -67.60
N PRO A 436 27.84 -16.21 -66.48
CA PRO A 436 27.71 -17.41 -65.71
C PRO A 436 26.31 -17.40 -65.06
N PRO A 437 25.67 -18.56 -64.85
CA PRO A 437 24.28 -18.66 -64.38
C PRO A 437 23.96 -17.92 -63.06
N TRP A 438 24.96 -17.32 -62.41
CA TRP A 438 24.85 -16.55 -61.18
C TRP A 438 24.63 -15.03 -61.35
N ILE A 439 24.68 -14.47 -62.57
CA ILE A 439 24.37 -13.04 -62.86
C ILE A 439 23.05 -12.86 -63.65
N SER A 440 22.45 -13.90 -64.23
CA SER A 440 21.24 -13.74 -65.07
C SER A 440 20.04 -13.26 -64.25
N ALA A 441 19.72 -11.98 -64.41
CA ALA A 441 18.42 -11.44 -64.11
C ALA A 441 17.38 -12.12 -65.01
N GLY A 442 16.51 -12.93 -64.42
CA GLY A 442 15.26 -13.29 -65.07
C GLY A 442 14.50 -12.00 -65.43
N ASP A 443 14.15 -11.88 -66.72
CA ASP A 443 13.22 -10.90 -67.25
C ASP A 443 11.96 -10.88 -66.39
N GLU A 444 11.76 -9.83 -65.58
CA GLU A 444 10.46 -9.27 -65.18
C GLU A 444 10.63 -8.30 -64.00
N ALA A 445 10.13 -7.08 -64.14
CA ALA A 445 10.05 -6.11 -63.07
C ALA A 445 9.11 -6.58 -61.94
N ASN A 446 9.62 -7.33 -60.96
CA ASN A 446 8.91 -7.62 -59.71
C ASN A 446 9.68 -6.97 -58.53
N PRO A 447 9.07 -6.03 -57.79
CA PRO A 447 9.74 -5.31 -56.71
C PRO A 447 10.05 -6.18 -55.47
N ASP A 448 9.53 -7.41 -55.36
CA ASP A 448 9.69 -8.24 -54.17
C ASP A 448 10.68 -9.41 -54.39
N VAL A 449 11.93 -9.21 -53.95
CA VAL A 449 13.02 -10.21 -54.04
C VAL A 449 12.69 -11.49 -53.27
N ARG A 450 11.81 -11.43 -52.27
CA ARG A 450 11.46 -12.57 -51.40
C ARG A 450 10.70 -13.69 -52.12
N GLN A 451 10.04 -13.39 -53.23
CA GLN A 451 9.18 -14.35 -53.94
C GLN A 451 9.82 -14.96 -55.19
N ARG A 452 11.03 -14.52 -55.58
CA ARG A 452 11.71 -15.03 -56.77
C ARG A 452 12.44 -16.35 -56.47
N ARG A 453 12.18 -17.38 -57.28
CA ARG A 453 13.03 -18.59 -57.37
C ARG A 453 14.07 -18.38 -58.47
N GLY A 454 15.35 -18.64 -58.17
CA GLY A 454 16.43 -18.56 -59.16
C GLY A 454 17.04 -17.17 -59.34
N LEU A 455 17.28 -16.43 -58.25
CA LEU A 455 17.89 -15.08 -58.25
C LEU A 455 19.37 -15.02 -58.70
N GLY A 456 20.00 -16.15 -59.02
CA GLY A 456 21.45 -16.27 -59.11
C GLY A 456 22.11 -16.38 -57.74
N ILE A 457 23.37 -16.82 -57.69
CA ILE A 457 24.08 -17.13 -56.43
C ILE A 457 24.37 -15.84 -55.64
N TYR A 458 24.69 -14.73 -56.32
CA TYR A 458 25.13 -13.50 -55.66
C TYR A 458 23.99 -12.79 -54.89
N PRO A 459 22.80 -12.55 -55.47
CA PRO A 459 21.69 -11.95 -54.72
C PRO A 459 21.13 -12.88 -53.62
N GLU A 460 21.25 -14.20 -53.80
CA GLU A 460 20.83 -15.19 -52.81
C GLU A 460 21.73 -15.20 -51.56
N GLU A 461 23.05 -15.05 -51.72
CA GLU A 461 23.97 -14.91 -50.59
C GLU A 461 23.78 -13.58 -49.86
N ILE A 462 23.49 -12.48 -50.59
CA ILE A 462 23.07 -11.20 -49.99
C ILE A 462 21.78 -11.39 -49.18
N ARG A 463 20.79 -12.13 -49.72
CA ARG A 463 19.52 -12.42 -49.03
C ARG A 463 19.73 -13.19 -47.73
N LYS A 464 20.52 -14.28 -47.75
CA LYS A 464 20.86 -15.05 -46.53
C LYS A 464 21.68 -14.23 -45.53
N GLY A 465 22.53 -13.35 -46.03
CA GLY A 465 23.27 -12.36 -45.23
C GLY A 465 22.35 -11.40 -44.49
N LEU A 466 21.36 -10.84 -45.19
CA LEU A 466 20.31 -10.01 -44.60
C LEU A 466 19.51 -10.75 -43.53
N GLU A 467 19.12 -12.00 -43.77
CA GLU A 467 18.37 -12.80 -42.79
C GLU A 467 19.15 -13.00 -41.49
N ARG A 468 20.42 -13.39 -41.58
CA ARG A 468 21.30 -13.52 -40.40
C ARG A 468 21.49 -12.21 -39.65
N ARG A 469 21.52 -11.09 -40.36
CA ARG A 469 21.57 -9.75 -39.75
C ARG A 469 20.26 -9.45 -39.02
N ILE A 470 19.11 -9.68 -39.64
CA ILE A 470 17.79 -9.45 -39.01
C ILE A 470 17.67 -10.25 -37.70
N GLU A 471 18.13 -11.50 -37.68
CA GLU A 471 18.16 -12.33 -36.47
C GLU A 471 19.04 -11.72 -35.37
N HIS A 472 20.27 -11.29 -35.71
CA HIS A 472 21.15 -10.59 -34.78
C HIS A 472 20.55 -9.29 -34.25
N MET A 473 19.87 -8.50 -35.08
CA MET A 473 19.18 -7.27 -34.64
C MET A 473 18.10 -7.57 -33.61
N SER A 474 17.33 -8.63 -33.88
CA SER A 474 16.20 -9.02 -33.05
C SER A 474 16.69 -9.47 -31.67
N ALA A 475 17.76 -10.28 -31.62
CA ALA A 475 18.39 -10.68 -30.37
C ALA A 475 18.92 -9.48 -29.58
N TRP A 476 19.63 -8.57 -30.26
CA TRP A 476 20.17 -7.36 -29.64
C TRP A 476 19.08 -6.44 -29.07
N LEU A 477 17.96 -6.24 -29.78
CA LEU A 477 16.85 -5.43 -29.28
C LEU A 477 16.21 -6.02 -28.01
N VAL A 478 16.10 -7.34 -27.91
CA VAL A 478 15.59 -8.01 -26.71
C VAL A 478 16.51 -7.77 -25.50
N GLU A 479 17.81 -7.90 -25.70
CA GLU A 479 18.81 -7.60 -24.66
C GLU A 479 18.77 -6.12 -24.24
N LEU A 480 18.72 -5.21 -25.22
CA LEU A 480 18.66 -3.77 -24.97
C LEU A 480 17.40 -3.38 -24.19
N VAL A 481 16.22 -3.88 -24.57
CA VAL A 481 14.98 -3.60 -23.84
C VAL A 481 15.09 -4.08 -22.38
N THR A 482 15.69 -5.26 -22.17
CA THR A 482 15.89 -5.82 -20.83
C THR A 482 16.85 -4.96 -20.01
N GLU A 483 17.95 -4.49 -20.61
CA GLU A 483 18.89 -3.55 -19.99
C GLU A 483 18.19 -2.25 -19.59
N LEU A 484 17.52 -1.59 -20.53
CA LEU A 484 16.90 -0.27 -20.34
C LEU A 484 15.76 -0.29 -19.31
N VAL A 485 14.94 -1.34 -19.29
CA VAL A 485 13.84 -1.45 -18.31
C VAL A 485 14.39 -1.61 -16.88
N ASN A 486 15.52 -2.29 -16.72
CA ASN A 486 16.16 -2.52 -15.42
C ASN A 486 17.05 -1.36 -14.97
N ASP A 487 17.54 -0.53 -15.89
CA ASP A 487 18.32 0.66 -15.56
C ASP A 487 17.42 1.76 -14.93
N PRO A 488 17.72 2.22 -13.70
CA PRO A 488 17.00 3.33 -13.06
C PRO A 488 16.94 4.62 -13.88
N LYS A 489 17.93 4.84 -14.76
CA LYS A 489 17.98 6.00 -15.65
C LYS A 489 16.88 5.94 -16.71
N TYR A 490 16.62 4.78 -17.33
CA TYR A 490 15.71 4.66 -18.47
C TYR A 490 14.32 4.14 -18.10
N ARG A 491 14.22 3.03 -17.35
CA ARG A 491 12.95 2.37 -16.97
C ARG A 491 12.01 2.17 -18.18
N HIS A 492 10.71 2.06 -17.95
CA HIS A 492 9.74 1.79 -19.02
C HIS A 492 9.65 2.92 -20.04
N GLU A 493 9.50 4.16 -19.60
CA GLU A 493 9.25 5.28 -20.50
C GLU A 493 10.53 5.75 -21.22
N GLY A 494 11.69 5.73 -20.56
CA GLY A 494 12.97 5.96 -21.23
C GLY A 494 13.30 4.85 -22.24
N CYS A 495 12.98 3.59 -21.94
CA CYS A 495 13.04 2.50 -22.92
C CYS A 495 12.11 2.77 -24.12
N ARG A 496 10.86 3.17 -23.88
CA ARG A 496 9.91 3.52 -24.95
C ARG A 496 10.43 4.66 -25.84
N ARG A 497 10.96 5.73 -25.25
CA ARG A 497 11.54 6.86 -26.00
C ARG A 497 12.81 6.46 -26.75
N MET A 498 13.68 5.65 -26.15
CA MET A 498 14.87 5.11 -26.81
C MET A 498 14.49 4.27 -28.04
N LEU A 499 13.52 3.36 -27.89
CA LEU A 499 12.99 2.58 -29.02
C LEU A 499 12.41 3.48 -30.11
N ALA A 500 11.67 4.54 -29.76
CA ALA A 500 11.16 5.51 -30.73
C ALA A 500 12.27 6.33 -31.43
N CYS A 501 13.41 6.57 -30.77
CA CYS A 501 14.60 7.15 -31.40
C CYS A 501 15.26 6.17 -32.36
N LEU A 502 15.46 4.92 -31.94
CA LEU A 502 16.01 3.85 -32.78
C LEU A 502 15.16 3.62 -34.03
N GLU A 503 13.83 3.58 -33.89
CA GLU A 503 12.89 3.44 -35.01
C GLU A 503 13.02 4.61 -36.00
N ARG A 504 13.12 5.85 -35.51
CA ARG A 504 13.34 7.03 -36.34
C ARG A 504 14.66 6.96 -37.11
N ILE A 505 15.76 6.60 -36.44
CA ILE A 505 17.08 6.46 -37.07
C ILE A 505 17.06 5.34 -38.13
N ALA A 506 16.46 4.19 -37.81
CA ALA A 506 16.31 3.08 -38.74
C ALA A 506 15.46 3.45 -39.97
N THR A 507 14.38 4.21 -39.76
CA THR A 507 13.51 4.70 -40.85
C THR A 507 14.28 5.66 -41.77
N GLN A 508 15.01 6.62 -41.21
CA GLN A 508 15.85 7.55 -41.98
C GLN A 508 16.92 6.80 -42.78
N SER A 509 17.53 5.80 -42.15
CA SER A 509 18.53 4.92 -42.75
C SER A 509 17.97 4.14 -43.93
N ARG A 510 16.80 3.51 -43.76
CA ARG A 510 16.06 2.81 -44.82
C ARG A 510 15.76 3.75 -45.99
N ASP A 511 15.21 4.92 -45.72
CA ASP A 511 14.82 5.87 -46.76
C ASP A 511 16.04 6.38 -47.55
N ARG A 512 17.19 6.57 -46.87
CA ARG A 512 18.47 6.86 -47.53
C ARG A 512 18.93 5.71 -48.42
N LEU A 513 18.87 4.47 -47.93
CA LEU A 513 19.24 3.28 -48.71
C LEU A 513 18.37 3.13 -49.98
N ILE A 514 17.07 3.38 -49.87
CA ILE A 514 16.13 3.34 -51.00
C ILE A 514 16.49 4.42 -52.03
N ARG A 515 16.70 5.68 -51.60
CA ARG A 515 17.07 6.77 -52.50
C ARG A 515 18.36 6.47 -53.27
N ASP A 516 19.42 6.10 -52.57
CA ASP A 516 20.70 5.77 -53.19
C ASP A 516 20.58 4.54 -54.13
N SER A 517 19.73 3.57 -53.80
CA SER A 517 19.46 2.42 -54.67
C SER A 517 18.73 2.83 -55.94
N THR A 518 17.75 3.73 -55.86
CA THR A 518 17.05 4.26 -57.02
C THR A 518 17.97 5.11 -57.92
N GLU A 519 18.86 5.91 -57.33
CA GLU A 519 19.85 6.70 -58.06
C GLU A 519 20.84 5.79 -58.80
N ARG A 520 21.37 4.76 -58.13
CA ARG A 520 22.26 3.78 -58.77
C ARG A 520 21.59 3.02 -59.89
N LYS A 521 20.33 2.63 -59.72
CA LYS A 521 19.55 1.99 -60.79
C LYS A 521 19.41 2.91 -62.00
N ALA A 522 19.07 4.19 -61.80
CA ALA A 522 18.97 5.15 -62.88
C ALA A 522 20.32 5.35 -63.61
N GLN A 523 21.44 5.36 -62.87
CA GLN A 523 22.79 5.41 -63.46
C GLN A 523 23.10 4.15 -64.29
N MET A 524 22.75 2.96 -63.78
CA MET A 524 22.91 1.69 -64.52
C MET A 524 22.07 1.67 -65.80
N ASP A 525 20.80 2.09 -65.73
CA ASP A 525 19.90 2.14 -66.89
C ASP A 525 20.44 3.11 -67.97
N ALA A 526 20.95 4.27 -67.56
CA ALA A 526 21.58 5.23 -68.47
C ALA A 526 22.86 4.67 -69.11
N LEU A 527 23.71 4.00 -68.33
CA LEU A 527 24.94 3.36 -68.80
C LEU A 527 24.61 2.23 -69.78
N ASN A 528 23.64 1.37 -69.47
CA ASN A 528 23.16 0.32 -70.36
C ASN A 528 22.65 0.90 -71.70
N GLY A 529 21.90 1.99 -71.67
CA GLY A 529 21.46 2.70 -72.88
C GLY A 529 22.63 3.21 -73.73
N GLN A 530 23.66 3.79 -73.11
CA GLN A 530 24.87 4.25 -73.82
C GLN A 530 25.61 3.07 -74.45
N ILE A 531 25.78 1.98 -73.71
CA ILE A 531 26.50 0.81 -74.17
C ILE A 531 25.75 0.11 -75.32
N GLN A 532 24.43 -0.03 -75.24
CA GLN A 532 23.62 -0.55 -76.34
C GLN A 532 23.78 0.27 -77.61
N LYS A 533 23.87 1.60 -77.48
CA LYS A 533 24.16 2.49 -78.61
C LYS A 533 25.56 2.23 -79.18
N MET A 534 26.58 2.09 -78.34
CA MET A 534 27.94 1.74 -78.78
C MET A 534 27.99 0.37 -79.47
N LEU A 535 27.32 -0.65 -78.93
CA LEU A 535 27.22 -1.97 -79.54
C LEU A 535 26.59 -1.90 -80.94
N SER A 536 25.52 -1.12 -81.10
CA SER A 536 24.85 -0.93 -82.40
C SER A 536 25.76 -0.22 -83.43
N GLN A 537 26.52 0.80 -82.99
CA GLN A 537 27.47 1.52 -83.84
C GLN A 537 28.62 0.63 -84.28
N SER A 538 29.28 -0.05 -83.34
CA SER A 538 30.39 -0.95 -83.63
C SER A 538 29.97 -2.10 -84.53
N ARG A 539 28.77 -2.69 -84.35
CA ARG A 539 28.19 -3.67 -85.28
C ARG A 539 28.07 -3.11 -86.71
N GLY A 540 27.59 -1.87 -86.84
CA GLY A 540 27.48 -1.19 -88.12
C GLY A 540 28.83 -0.92 -88.80
N GLU A 541 29.84 -0.51 -88.03
CA GLU A 541 31.20 -0.27 -88.52
C GLU A 541 31.89 -1.57 -88.97
N ILE A 542 31.77 -2.64 -88.18
CA ILE A 542 32.30 -3.97 -88.54
C ILE A 542 31.65 -4.44 -89.86
N ARG A 543 30.32 -4.31 -90.00
CA ARG A 543 29.60 -4.69 -91.21
C ARG A 543 30.09 -3.92 -92.44
N LYS A 544 30.26 -2.59 -92.33
CA LYS A 544 30.81 -1.75 -93.41
C LYS A 544 32.24 -2.12 -93.78
N ALA A 545 33.08 -2.46 -92.81
CA ALA A 545 34.46 -2.91 -93.05
C ALA A 545 34.52 -4.27 -93.76
N MET A 546 33.59 -5.19 -93.44
CA MET A 546 33.48 -6.48 -94.11
C MET A 546 32.94 -6.34 -95.56
N GLU A 547 31.93 -5.50 -95.77
CA GLU A 547 31.37 -5.22 -97.10
C GLU A 547 32.39 -4.54 -98.03
N SER A 548 33.22 -3.63 -97.51
CA SER A 548 34.30 -2.98 -98.28
C SER A 548 35.45 -3.93 -98.61
N ALA A 549 35.76 -4.90 -97.74
CA ALA A 549 36.73 -5.97 -98.02
C ALA A 549 36.21 -6.95 -99.10
N ALA A 550 34.92 -7.27 -99.10
CA ALA A 550 34.28 -8.12 -100.12
C ALA A 550 34.24 -7.46 -101.51
N ASN A 551 33.96 -6.15 -101.57
CA ASN A 551 33.93 -5.40 -102.84
C ASN A 551 35.32 -5.05 -103.39
N GLY A 552 36.37 -5.09 -102.56
CA GLY A 552 37.76 -4.80 -102.95
C GLY A 552 38.47 -5.90 -103.74
N SER A 553 37.88 -7.09 -103.89
CA SER A 553 38.52 -8.26 -104.52
C SER A 553 38.70 -8.17 -106.06
N ARG A 554 38.35 -7.04 -106.71
CA ARG A 554 38.45 -6.88 -108.17
C ARG A 554 39.33 -5.75 -108.71
N ARG A 555 40.09 -4.97 -107.92
CA ARG A 555 41.14 -4.08 -108.49
C ARG A 555 42.22 -3.62 -107.48
N LYS A 556 43.49 -3.92 -107.85
CA LYS A 556 44.79 -3.47 -107.32
C LYS A 556 45.10 -3.70 -105.83
N ALA A 557 45.90 -4.75 -105.59
CA ALA A 557 46.66 -4.98 -104.37
C ALA A 557 47.72 -3.90 -104.12
N GLY A 558 47.91 -3.48 -102.85
CA GLY A 558 49.15 -2.81 -102.43
C GLY A 558 49.06 -1.84 -101.24
N ARG A 559 48.00 -1.02 -101.11
CA ARG A 559 47.93 0.01 -100.03
C ARG A 559 46.59 0.15 -99.29
N GLY A 560 45.49 -0.44 -99.77
CA GLY A 560 44.16 -0.35 -99.12
C GLY A 560 43.80 -1.49 -98.15
N ALA A 561 44.49 -2.64 -98.23
CA ALA A 561 44.17 -3.82 -97.41
C ALA A 561 44.62 -3.68 -95.95
N THR A 562 45.73 -2.97 -95.70
CA THR A 562 46.26 -2.70 -94.35
C THR A 562 45.43 -1.66 -93.60
N THR A 563 44.85 -0.66 -94.28
CA THR A 563 43.96 0.34 -93.69
C THR A 563 42.58 -0.22 -93.32
N ASN A 564 42.00 -1.10 -94.14
CA ASN A 564 40.72 -1.78 -93.83
C ASN A 564 40.85 -2.81 -92.69
N ARG A 565 42.00 -3.49 -92.59
CA ARG A 565 42.28 -4.40 -91.47
C ARG A 565 42.43 -3.64 -90.15
N GLY A 566 43.17 -2.54 -90.13
CA GLY A 566 43.34 -1.71 -88.93
C GLY A 566 42.03 -1.07 -88.43
N THR A 567 41.13 -0.67 -89.34
CA THR A 567 39.79 -0.17 -88.98
C THR A 567 38.87 -1.27 -88.46
N ALA A 568 38.91 -2.49 -89.04
CA ALA A 568 38.18 -3.63 -88.51
C ALA A 568 38.69 -4.08 -87.12
N GLU A 569 40.01 -4.12 -86.91
CA GLU A 569 40.62 -4.42 -85.60
C GLU A 569 40.21 -3.40 -84.53
N ALA A 570 40.18 -2.11 -84.89
CA ALA A 570 39.72 -1.05 -84.01
C ALA A 570 38.21 -1.19 -83.66
N ALA A 571 37.36 -1.47 -84.65
CA ALA A 571 35.91 -1.63 -84.45
C ALA A 571 35.55 -2.88 -83.64
N ILE A 572 36.26 -4.00 -83.85
CA ILE A 572 36.11 -5.22 -83.04
C ILE A 572 36.58 -4.99 -81.61
N THR A 573 37.72 -4.31 -81.42
CA THR A 573 38.20 -3.96 -80.08
C THR A 573 37.21 -3.03 -79.37
N ALA A 574 36.63 -2.07 -80.06
CA ALA A 574 35.58 -1.20 -79.53
C ALA A 574 34.29 -1.99 -79.20
N PHE A 575 33.89 -2.95 -80.02
CA PHE A 575 32.76 -3.84 -79.76
C PHE A 575 33.00 -4.70 -78.51
N CYS A 576 34.17 -5.33 -78.37
CA CYS A 576 34.51 -6.13 -77.20
C CYS A 576 34.55 -5.29 -75.93
N ARG A 577 35.07 -4.05 -75.99
CA ARG A 577 35.02 -3.12 -74.86
C ARG A 577 33.60 -2.69 -74.52
N ALA A 578 32.74 -2.45 -75.50
CA ALA A 578 31.34 -2.13 -75.27
C ALA A 578 30.59 -3.31 -74.63
N VAL A 579 30.82 -4.54 -75.12
CA VAL A 579 30.28 -5.77 -74.51
C VAL A 579 30.77 -5.93 -73.07
N ALA A 580 32.06 -5.68 -72.83
CA ALA A 580 32.67 -5.75 -71.51
C ALA A 580 32.03 -4.78 -70.54
N GLN A 581 31.85 -3.54 -70.98
CA GLN A 581 31.14 -2.52 -70.22
C GLN A 581 29.68 -2.93 -69.99
N HIS A 582 29.02 -3.55 -70.98
CA HIS A 582 27.65 -4.04 -70.84
C HIS A 582 27.55 -5.11 -69.75
N ALA A 583 28.47 -6.07 -69.75
CA ALA A 583 28.52 -7.15 -68.77
C ALA A 583 28.98 -6.68 -67.38
N GLN A 584 29.69 -5.56 -67.27
CA GLN A 584 30.00 -4.93 -65.99
C GLN A 584 28.84 -4.08 -65.45
N ALA A 585 28.02 -3.53 -66.35
CA ALA A 585 26.87 -2.70 -66.02
C ALA A 585 25.57 -3.49 -65.78
N SER A 586 25.46 -4.69 -66.37
CA SER A 586 24.38 -5.67 -66.14
C SER A 586 24.72 -6.53 -64.92
#